data_AF-A0A7C4K093-F1
#
_entry.id   AF-A0A7C4K093-F1
#
_cell.length_a   1.000
_cell.length_b   1.000
_cell.length_c   1.000
_cell.angle_alpha   90.00
_cell.angle_beta   90.00
_cell.angle_gamma   90.00
#
_symmetry.space_group_name_H-M   'P 1'
#
loop_
_entity.id
_entity.type
_entity.pdbx_description
1 polymer ?
#
loop_
_entity_poly.entity_id
_entity_poly.type
_entity_poly.pdbx_seq_one_letter_code
_entity_poly.pdbx_strand_id
1 'polypeptide(L)'
;MTKRDIIQKCYNRMPNFSKSLIEKALNLMLKEICLSLSKGENVKIYGFGTWKRVKVKRKGKKEFGVKFKLSRKLLLYLNTPNVSTKIRK
;
A
#
# COMPACT_ATOMS: atom_id res chain seq x y z
N MET A 1 -11.28 0.86 -6.04
CA MET A 1 -10.02 1.11 -6.79
C MET A 1 -9.34 -0.23 -7.02
N THR A 2 -9.21 -0.62 -8.28
CA THR A 2 -8.59 -1.87 -8.73
C THR A 2 -7.10 -1.67 -9.05
N LYS A 3 -6.36 -2.77 -9.26
CA LYS A 3 -4.98 -2.72 -9.76
C LYS A 3 -4.87 -1.97 -11.10
N ARG A 4 -5.85 -2.18 -12.00
CA ARG A 4 -5.91 -1.48 -13.29
C ARG A 4 -6.06 0.03 -13.09
N ASP A 5 -6.88 0.46 -12.14
CA ASP A 5 -7.06 1.89 -11.82
C ASP A 5 -5.76 2.53 -11.34
N ILE A 6 -4.96 1.80 -10.54
CA ILE A 6 -3.65 2.27 -10.05
C ILE A 6 -2.69 2.42 -11.22
N ILE A 7 -2.59 1.40 -12.09
CA ILE A 7 -1.71 1.43 -13.28
C ILE A 7 -2.10 2.61 -14.18
N GLN A 8 -3.39 2.80 -14.44
CA GLN A 8 -3.87 3.89 -15.28
C GLN A 8 -3.56 5.25 -14.66
N LYS A 9 -3.73 5.43 -13.34
CA LYS A 9 -3.37 6.67 -12.64
C LYS A 9 -1.87 6.95 -12.68
N CYS A 10 -1.03 5.93 -12.53
CA CYS A 10 0.41 6.05 -12.64
C CYS A 10 0.82 6.45 -14.07
N TYR A 11 0.25 5.80 -15.09
CA TYR A 11 0.51 6.12 -16.48
C TYR A 11 0.12 7.56 -16.83
N ASN A 12 -1.06 8.01 -16.37
CA ASN A 12 -1.51 9.38 -16.59
C ASN A 12 -0.58 10.43 -15.96
N ARG A 13 0.10 10.10 -14.86
CA ARG A 13 1.07 10.99 -14.19
C ARG A 13 2.47 10.90 -14.79
N MET A 14 2.82 9.74 -15.35
CA MET A 14 4.16 9.44 -15.86
C MET A 14 4.04 8.74 -17.22
N PRO A 15 3.64 9.48 -18.28
CA PRO A 15 3.40 8.90 -19.60
C PRO A 15 4.67 8.34 -20.25
N ASN A 16 5.85 8.75 -19.76
CA ASN A 16 7.16 8.29 -20.22
C ASN A 16 7.40 6.80 -19.93
N PHE A 17 6.63 6.19 -19.03
CA PHE A 17 6.72 4.76 -18.73
C PHE A 17 5.57 3.98 -19.35
N SER A 18 5.86 2.84 -19.97
CA SER A 18 4.83 1.96 -20.52
C SER A 18 3.96 1.37 -19.40
N LYS A 19 2.68 1.14 -19.69
CA LYS A 19 1.75 0.49 -18.73
C LYS A 19 2.27 -0.88 -18.25
N SER A 20 2.93 -1.63 -19.14
CA SER A 20 3.54 -2.92 -18.80
C SER A 20 4.67 -2.76 -17.78
N LEU A 21 5.52 -1.74 -17.92
CA LEU A 21 6.59 -1.48 -16.96
C LEU A 21 6.05 -1.07 -15.60
N ILE A 22 5.04 -0.17 -15.57
CA ILE A 22 4.35 0.24 -14.35
C ILE A 22 3.73 -0.98 -13.65
N GLU A 23 3.09 -1.87 -14.40
CA GLU A 23 2.52 -3.09 -13.85
C GLU A 23 3.59 -4.01 -13.25
N LYS A 24 4.71 -4.23 -13.96
CA LYS A 24 5.83 -5.05 -13.46
C LYS A 24 6.38 -4.47 -12.16
N ALA A 25 6.63 -3.16 -12.11
CA ALA A 25 7.13 -2.49 -10.91
C ALA A 25 6.15 -2.62 -9.72
N LEU A 26 4.85 -2.42 -9.97
CA LEU A 26 3.82 -2.58 -8.94
C LEU A 26 3.75 -4.03 -8.44
N ASN A 27 3.81 -5.01 -9.34
CA ASN A 27 3.82 -6.43 -8.96
C ASN A 27 5.03 -6.79 -8.12
N LEU A 28 6.22 -6.31 -8.47
CA LEU A 28 7.44 -6.54 -7.70
C LEU A 28 7.34 -5.95 -6.29
N MET A 29 6.87 -4.70 -6.18
CA MET A 29 6.65 -4.05 -4.88
C MET A 29 5.67 -4.86 -4.02
N LEU A 30 4.52 -5.26 -4.56
CA LEU A 30 3.51 -6.03 -3.82
C LEU A 30 4.03 -7.41 -3.42
N LYS A 31 4.77 -8.08 -4.32
CA LYS A 31 5.39 -9.37 -4.04
C LYS A 31 6.36 -9.27 -2.87
N GLU A 32 7.21 -8.24 -2.85
CA GLU A 32 8.17 -8.06 -1.77
C GLU A 32 7.47 -7.81 -0.42
N ILE A 33 6.42 -6.98 -0.40
CA ILE A 33 5.61 -6.77 0.81
C ILE A 33 5.07 -8.11 1.34
N CYS A 34 4.52 -8.95 0.46
CA CYS A 34 4.00 -10.26 0.84
C CYS A 34 5.10 -11.21 1.35
N LEU A 35 6.27 -11.21 0.72
CA LEU A 35 7.41 -12.06 1.11
C LEU A 35 7.98 -11.66 2.48
N SER A 36 8.18 -10.38 2.75
CA SER A 36 8.61 -9.91 4.06
C SER A 36 7.60 -10.29 5.15
N LEU A 37 6.30 -10.10 4.89
CA LEU A 37 5.26 -10.46 5.86
C LEU A 37 5.19 -11.97 6.13
N SER A 38 5.40 -12.82 5.12
CA SER A 38 5.40 -14.28 5.29
C SER A 38 6.60 -14.76 6.12
N LYS A 39 7.75 -14.10 5.98
CA LYS A 39 8.95 -14.31 6.82
C LYS A 39 8.78 -13.81 8.27
N GLY A 40 7.75 -13.01 8.54
CA GLY A 40 7.49 -12.47 9.87
C GLY A 40 8.10 -11.09 10.12
N GLU A 41 8.58 -10.44 9.06
CA GLU A 41 9.09 -9.09 9.11
C GLU A 41 7.95 -8.06 9.09
N ASN A 42 8.24 -6.86 9.59
CA ASN A 42 7.33 -5.72 9.47
C ASN A 42 7.71 -4.90 8.24
N VAL A 43 6.73 -4.49 7.45
CA VAL A 43 6.98 -3.67 6.25
C VAL A 43 6.54 -2.25 6.52
N LYS A 44 7.46 -1.29 6.40
CA LYS A 44 7.19 0.14 6.57
C LYS A 44 7.43 0.88 5.25
N ILE A 45 6.39 1.52 4.74
CA ILE A 45 6.50 2.49 3.64
C ILE A 45 6.38 3.88 4.24
N TYR A 46 7.46 4.65 4.18
CA TYR A 46 7.51 5.99 4.75
C TYR A 46 6.44 6.90 4.14
N GLY A 47 5.81 7.72 4.98
CA GLY A 47 4.69 8.58 4.57
C GLY A 47 3.39 7.86 4.23
N PHE A 48 3.38 6.52 4.12
CA PHE A 48 2.18 5.73 3.84
C PHE A 48 1.69 5.00 5.09
N GLY A 49 2.45 4.03 5.58
CA GLY A 49 2.03 3.20 6.70
C GLY A 49 2.96 2.03 6.98
N THR A 50 2.50 1.14 7.87
CA THR A 50 3.26 -0.02 8.31
C THR A 50 2.35 -1.24 8.40
N TRP A 51 2.74 -2.34 7.75
CA TRP A 51 2.16 -3.65 7.95
C TRP A 51 2.96 -4.38 9.02
N LYS A 52 2.24 -4.95 10.00
CA LYS A 52 2.82 -5.76 11.07
C LYS A 52 2.20 -7.14 11.07
N ARG A 53 3.03 -8.18 11.21
CA ARG A 53 2.53 -9.53 11.51
C ARG A 53 2.06 -9.57 12.96
N VAL A 54 0.85 -10.05 13.17
CA VAL A 54 0.24 -10.15 14.50
C VAL A 54 -0.21 -11.58 14.75
N LYS A 55 -0.03 -12.07 15.98
CA LYS A 55 -0.63 -13.33 16.40
C LYS A 55 -2.12 -13.10 16.59
N VAL A 56 -2.94 -13.92 15.96
CA VAL A 56 -4.40 -13.87 16.07
C VAL A 56 -4.87 -15.20 16.64
N LYS A 57 -5.78 -15.16 17.62
CA LYS A 57 -6.48 -16.35 18.07
C LYS A 57 -7.79 -16.45 17.29
N ARG A 58 -7.96 -17.50 16.48
CA ARG A 58 -9.23 -17.82 15.82
C ARG A 58 -9.65 -19.24 16.23
N LYS A 59 -10.86 -19.38 16.79
CA LYS A 59 -11.43 -20.68 17.18
C LYS A 59 -10.46 -21.57 17.98
N GLY A 60 -9.75 -20.99 18.94
CA GLY A 60 -8.78 -21.72 19.79
C GLY A 60 -7.41 -22.01 19.15
N LYS A 61 -7.22 -21.82 17.83
CA LYS A 61 -5.94 -21.99 17.14
C LYS A 61 -5.14 -20.68 17.10
N LYS A 62 -3.82 -20.79 17.27
CA LYS A 62 -2.87 -19.67 17.08
C LYS A 62 -2.59 -19.52 15.58
N GLU A 63 -3.13 -18.48 14.97
CA GLU A 63 -2.88 -18.09 13.58
C GLU A 63 -2.05 -16.81 13.51
N PHE A 64 -1.57 -16.49 12.30
CA PHE A 64 -0.92 -15.23 12.01
C PHE A 64 -1.80 -14.40 11.09
N GLY A 65 -2.03 -13.14 11.47
CA GLY A 65 -2.67 -12.14 10.64
C GLY A 65 -1.72 -11.00 10.32
N VAL A 66 -2.19 -10.09 9.47
CA VAL A 66 -1.49 -8.85 9.13
C VAL A 66 -2.35 -7.68 9.60
N LYS A 67 -1.75 -6.76 10.37
CA LYS A 67 -2.36 -5.50 10.77
C LYS A 67 -1.69 -4.36 10.03
N PHE A 68 -2.47 -3.55 9.32
CA PHE A 68 -1.99 -2.31 8.71
C PHE A 68 -2.23 -1.12 9.63
N LYS A 69 -1.20 -0.29 9.82
CA LYS A 69 -1.27 0.98 10.55
C LYS A 69 -0.90 2.12 9.61
N LEU A 70 -1.84 3.03 9.38
CA LEU A 70 -1.60 4.24 8.60
C LEU A 70 -0.56 5.15 9.28
N SER A 71 0.26 5.83 8.49
CA SER A 71 1.16 6.86 9.01
C SER A 71 0.38 8.10 9.44
N ARG A 72 0.90 8.86 10.41
CA ARG A 72 0.31 10.15 10.82
C ARG A 72 0.16 11.11 9.63
N LYS A 73 1.17 11.17 8.75
CA LYS A 73 1.16 12.00 7.54
C LYS A 73 -0.01 11.66 6.61
N LEU A 74 -0.24 10.36 6.36
CA LEU A 74 -1.35 9.92 5.52
C LEU A 74 -2.70 10.15 6.18
N LEU A 75 -2.82 9.92 7.50
CA LEU A 75 -4.04 10.22 8.24
C LEU A 75 -4.42 11.69 8.15
N LEU A 76 -3.44 12.60 8.33
CA LEU A 76 -3.66 14.04 8.17
C LEU A 76 -4.14 14.37 6.74
N TYR A 77 -3.47 13.85 5.72
CA TYR A 77 -3.86 14.06 4.32
C TYR A 77 -5.28 13.55 4.01
N LEU A 78 -5.68 12.42 4.57
CA LEU A 78 -7.02 11.88 4.34
C LEU A 78 -8.09 12.72 5.06
N ASN A 79 -7.81 13.16 6.28
CA ASN A 79 -8.73 13.89 7.14
C ASN A 79 -8.86 15.39 6.81
N THR A 80 -8.02 15.96 5.95
CA THR A 80 -8.19 17.35 5.52
C THR A 80 -9.49 17.50 4.71
N PRO A 81 -10.41 18.39 5.10
CA PRO A 81 -11.75 18.52 4.53
C PRO A 81 -11.76 19.13 3.10
N ASN A 82 -10.69 19.79 2.68
CA ASN A 82 -10.61 20.39 1.35
C ASN A 82 -10.18 19.37 0.29
N VAL A 83 -11.16 18.90 -0.49
CA VAL A 83 -10.96 18.08 -1.69
C VAL A 83 -10.27 18.89 -2.81
N SER A 84 -10.41 20.21 -2.82
CA SER A 84 -9.87 21.15 -3.82
C SER A 84 -8.35 21.34 -3.80
N THR A 85 -7.66 20.87 -2.75
CA THR A 85 -6.18 20.85 -2.67
C THR A 85 -5.59 19.46 -2.92
N LYS A 86 -6.41 18.40 -2.99
CA LYS A 86 -5.98 17.00 -3.24
C LYS A 86 -5.68 16.70 -4.72
N ILE A 87 -6.00 17.64 -5.60
CA ILE A 87 -5.67 17.63 -7.03
C ILE A 87 -5.30 19.07 -7.42
N ARG A 88 -4.10 19.53 -7.04
CA ARG A 88 -3.47 20.64 -7.79
C ARG A 88 -2.30 20.07 -8.58
N LYS A 89 -2.29 20.53 -9.83
CA LYS A 89 -1.69 20.00 -11.05
C LYS A 89 -0.24 19.56 -10.89
#